data_AF-A0A6B3ECX9-F1
#
_entry.id   AF-A0A6B3ECX9-F1
#
_cell.length_a   1.000
_cell.length_b   1.000
_cell.length_c   1.000
_cell.angle_alpha   90.00
_cell.angle_beta   90.00
_cell.angle_gamma   90.00
#
_symmetry.space_group_name_H-M   'P 1'
#
loop_
_entity.id
_entity.type
_entity.pdbx_description
1 polymer ?
#
loop_
_entity_poly.entity_id
_entity_poly.type
_entity_poly.pdbx_seq_one_letter_code
_entity_poly.pdbx_strand_id
1 'polypeptide(L)'
;MATDIDAAPAAVPPRPRTNDVRKPRARFRERRNEAAWGYLFVAPAVLLFLLMGAYTVVYGFGLSFAQWNGFWPQWHWRGFKNYTDLLGGSPTYGPLVKKAATNTLWVVIGVPVLTVLIAFPLAIVLNSVKRFQGILRSVYFVPYVTTGIAVYFAWNYILEPGGAINL
;
A
#
# COMPACT_ATOMS: atom_id res chain seq x y z
N MET A 1 -58.59 -52.73 53.67
CA MET A 1 -59.29 -51.44 53.48
C MET A 1 -58.31 -50.51 52.77
N ALA A 2 -58.80 -49.85 51.73
CA ALA A 2 -58.05 -49.44 50.55
C ALA A 2 -56.84 -48.53 50.79
N THR A 3 -55.77 -48.84 50.06
CA THR A 3 -54.74 -47.93 49.55
C THR A 3 -55.39 -46.81 48.73
N ASP A 4 -55.23 -45.56 49.17
CA ASP A 4 -55.45 -44.38 48.32
C ASP A 4 -54.19 -43.51 48.44
N ILE A 5 -53.28 -43.72 47.49
CA ILE A 5 -52.12 -42.85 47.29
C ILE A 5 -52.56 -41.87 46.22
N ASP A 6 -52.72 -40.61 46.62
CA ASP A 6 -52.90 -39.45 45.75
C ASP A 6 -51.91 -39.49 44.57
N ALA A 7 -52.38 -39.95 43.42
CA ALA A 7 -51.68 -39.84 42.16
C ALA A 7 -52.08 -38.51 41.51
N ALA A 8 -51.35 -37.45 41.85
CA ALA A 8 -51.43 -36.18 41.14
C ALA A 8 -51.12 -36.40 39.63
N PRO A 9 -51.89 -35.82 38.70
CA PRO A 9 -51.64 -36.00 37.28
C PRO A 9 -50.28 -35.40 36.92
N ALA A 10 -49.39 -36.24 36.40
CA ALA A 10 -48.06 -35.84 35.95
C ALA A 10 -48.15 -34.62 35.03
N ALA A 11 -47.56 -33.51 35.47
CA ALA A 11 -47.47 -32.29 34.69
C ALA A 11 -46.80 -32.61 33.34
N VAL A 12 -47.56 -32.48 32.26
CA VAL A 12 -47.05 -32.61 30.90
C VAL A 12 -45.96 -31.55 30.72
N PRO A 13 -44.70 -31.92 30.44
CA PRO A 13 -43.65 -30.94 30.26
C PRO A 13 -44.02 -30.03 29.08
N PRO A 14 -43.75 -28.71 29.17
CA PRO A 14 -44.01 -27.80 28.07
C PRO A 14 -43.28 -28.32 26.83
N ARG A 15 -44.03 -28.60 25.76
CA ARG A 15 -43.47 -29.03 24.48
C ARG A 15 -42.37 -28.03 24.08
N PRO A 16 -41.16 -28.48 23.73
CA PRO A 16 -40.14 -27.57 23.25
C PRO A 16 -40.72 -26.83 22.05
N ARG A 17 -40.81 -25.50 22.15
CA ARG A 17 -41.17 -24.63 21.03
C ARG A 17 -40.26 -25.05 19.89
N THR A 18 -40.84 -25.61 18.83
CA THR A 18 -40.10 -26.03 17.66
C THR A 18 -39.30 -24.83 17.19
N ASN A 19 -38.00 -24.89 17.42
CA ASN A 19 -37.06 -23.86 17.02
C ASN A 19 -37.36 -23.53 15.56
N ASP A 20 -37.66 -22.25 15.35
CA ASP A 20 -37.86 -21.63 14.06
C ASP A 20 -36.65 -21.96 13.18
N VAL A 21 -36.77 -23.02 12.36
CA VAL A 21 -35.75 -23.46 11.42
C VAL A 21 -35.72 -22.40 10.31
N ARG A 22 -35.10 -21.26 10.61
CA ARG A 22 -34.78 -20.22 9.64
C ARG A 22 -33.97 -20.89 8.55
N LYS A 23 -34.64 -21.13 7.42
CA LYS A 23 -34.16 -21.89 6.26
C LYS A 23 -32.77 -21.37 5.86
N PRO A 24 -31.74 -22.24 5.72
CA PRO A 24 -30.37 -21.83 5.38
C PRO A 24 -30.27 -21.03 4.06
N ARG A 25 -31.27 -21.17 3.16
CA ARG A 25 -31.40 -20.37 1.94
C ARG A 25 -31.65 -18.88 2.17
N ALA A 26 -32.30 -18.48 3.28
CA ALA A 26 -32.55 -17.07 3.59
C ALA A 26 -31.25 -16.33 3.95
N ARG A 27 -30.39 -16.95 4.79
CA ARG A 27 -29.09 -16.39 5.19
C ARG A 27 -28.12 -16.22 4.02
N PHE A 28 -28.18 -17.08 3.00
CA PHE A 28 -27.33 -16.98 1.82
C PHE A 28 -27.72 -15.80 0.92
N ARG A 29 -29.03 -15.50 0.80
CA ARG A 29 -29.55 -14.35 0.06
C ARG A 29 -29.27 -13.03 0.79
N GLU A 30 -29.35 -13.05 2.11
CA GLU A 30 -29.07 -11.91 2.99
C GLU A 30 -27.59 -11.49 2.91
N ARG A 31 -26.65 -12.45 3.01
CA ARG A 31 -25.20 -12.21 2.81
C ARG A 31 -24.85 -11.70 1.41
N ARG A 32 -25.54 -12.18 0.37
CA ARG A 32 -25.33 -11.70 -1.01
C ARG A 32 -25.83 -10.27 -1.20
N ASN A 33 -26.91 -9.90 -0.53
CA ASN A 33 -27.42 -8.53 -0.51
C ASN A 33 -26.48 -7.60 0.27
N GLU A 34 -25.98 -8.02 1.44
CA GLU A 34 -24.97 -7.28 2.21
C GLU A 34 -23.69 -7.04 1.40
N ALA A 35 -23.20 -8.06 0.68
CA ALA A 35 -22.04 -7.91 -0.21
C ALA A 35 -22.32 -6.94 -1.36
N ALA A 36 -23.52 -6.97 -1.96
CA ALA A 36 -23.89 -6.04 -3.03
C ALA A 36 -23.92 -4.58 -2.56
N TRP A 37 -24.42 -4.33 -1.34
CA TRP A 37 -24.35 -3.00 -0.72
C TRP A 37 -22.90 -2.59 -0.42
N GLY A 38 -22.07 -3.51 0.09
CA GLY A 38 -20.64 -3.27 0.29
C GLY A 38 -19.92 -2.88 -1.01
N TYR A 39 -20.17 -3.60 -2.11
CA TYR A 39 -19.63 -3.24 -3.41
C TYR A 39 -20.17 -1.91 -3.94
N LEU A 40 -21.45 -1.58 -3.70
CA LEU A 40 -22.00 -0.29 -4.12
C LEU A 40 -21.35 0.90 -3.40
N PHE A 41 -20.99 0.75 -2.12
CA PHE A 41 -20.26 1.77 -1.37
C PHE A 41 -18.80 1.91 -1.80
N VAL A 42 -18.15 0.80 -2.17
CA VAL A 42 -16.74 0.80 -2.64
C VAL A 42 -16.64 1.20 -4.12
N ALA A 43 -17.68 0.93 -4.92
CA ALA A 43 -17.72 1.17 -6.35
C ALA A 43 -17.35 2.60 -6.77
N PRO A 44 -17.86 3.71 -6.18
CA PRO A 44 -17.48 5.05 -6.61
C PRO A 44 -16.00 5.35 -6.37
N ALA A 45 -15.44 4.90 -5.25
CA ALA A 45 -14.02 5.09 -4.94
C ALA A 45 -13.13 4.30 -5.92
N VAL A 46 -13.47 3.03 -6.17
CA VAL A 46 -12.73 2.18 -7.13
C VAL A 46 -12.89 2.69 -8.55
N LEU A 47 -14.09 3.13 -8.94
CA LEU A 47 -14.35 3.68 -10.26
C LEU A 47 -13.53 4.95 -10.49
N LEU A 48 -13.48 5.86 -9.50
CA LEU A 48 -12.66 7.07 -9.60
C LEU A 48 -11.17 6.72 -9.69
N PHE A 49 -10.69 5.79 -8.86
CA PHE A 49 -9.30 5.32 -8.88
C PHE A 49 -8.94 4.69 -10.23
N LEU A 50 -9.81 3.83 -10.76
CA LEU A 50 -9.60 3.21 -12.06
C LEU A 50 -9.70 4.21 -13.20
N LEU A 51 -10.67 5.12 -13.20
CA LEU A 51 -10.80 6.10 -14.29
C LEU A 51 -9.61 7.05 -14.30
N MET A 52 -9.26 7.68 -13.18
CA MET A 52 -8.12 8.58 -13.12
C MET A 52 -6.79 7.84 -13.29
N GLY A 53 -6.60 6.72 -12.59
CA GLY A 53 -5.37 5.94 -12.63
C GLY A 53 -5.15 5.23 -13.96
N ALA A 54 -6.17 4.57 -14.52
CA ALA A 54 -6.06 3.98 -15.84
C ALA A 54 -5.91 5.08 -16.90
N TYR A 55 -6.59 6.22 -16.78
CA TYR A 55 -6.38 7.34 -17.69
C TYR A 55 -4.92 7.80 -17.68
N THR A 56 -4.33 8.07 -16.51
CA THR A 56 -2.92 8.52 -16.45
C THR A 56 -1.96 7.48 -17.00
N VAL A 57 -2.18 6.20 -16.70
CA VAL A 57 -1.34 5.09 -17.22
C VAL A 57 -1.49 4.93 -18.72
N VAL A 58 -2.72 4.87 -19.24
CA VAL A 58 -2.98 4.68 -20.67
C VAL A 58 -2.50 5.88 -21.48
N TYR A 59 -2.74 7.10 -20.99
CA TYR A 59 -2.26 8.32 -21.65
C TYR A 59 -0.73 8.40 -21.65
N GLY A 60 -0.08 8.14 -20.51
CA GLY A 60 1.38 8.10 -20.41
C GLY A 60 2.00 7.01 -21.28
N PHE A 61 1.34 5.85 -21.36
CA PHE A 61 1.74 4.77 -22.27
C PHE A 61 1.53 5.15 -23.74
N GLY A 62 0.48 5.88 -24.09
CA GLY A 62 0.33 6.43 -25.44
C GLY A 62 1.45 7.42 -25.79
N LEU A 63 1.82 8.27 -24.83
CA LEU A 63 2.90 9.24 -24.98
C LEU A 63 4.28 8.60 -25.15
N SER A 64 4.53 7.40 -24.60
CA SER A 64 5.85 6.76 -24.74
C SER A 64 6.17 6.35 -26.19
N PHE A 65 5.16 6.17 -27.04
CA PHE A 65 5.31 5.95 -28.49
C PHE A 65 5.37 7.25 -29.31
N ALA A 66 5.08 8.39 -28.68
CA ALA A 66 5.11 9.69 -29.32
C ALA A 66 6.38 10.44 -28.95
N GLN A 67 6.90 11.24 -29.88
CA GLN A 67 7.89 12.25 -29.59
C GLN A 67 7.16 13.52 -29.18
N TRP A 68 7.24 13.83 -27.89
CA TRP A 68 6.66 15.03 -27.33
C TRP A 68 7.62 15.67 -26.34
N ASN A 69 7.79 16.99 -26.43
CA ASN A 69 8.67 17.76 -25.55
C ASN A 69 7.91 18.40 -24.38
N GLY A 70 6.59 18.18 -24.25
CA GLY A 70 5.78 18.69 -23.16
C GLY A 70 5.42 20.18 -23.24
N PHE A 71 6.13 20.96 -24.06
CA PHE A 71 5.94 22.41 -24.18
C PHE A 71 5.05 22.82 -25.35
N TRP A 72 5.03 22.04 -26.43
CA TRP A 72 4.26 22.36 -27.64
C TRP A 72 3.09 21.40 -27.81
N PRO A 73 1.91 21.83 -28.30
CA PRO A 73 0.75 20.95 -28.51
C PRO A 73 1.00 19.83 -29.54
N GLN A 74 2.01 20.00 -30.38
CA GLN A 74 2.38 19.06 -31.42
C GLN A 74 3.19 17.89 -30.85
N TRP A 75 2.66 16.68 -31.04
CA TRP A 75 3.30 15.42 -30.70
C TRP A 75 3.39 14.59 -31.98
N HIS A 76 4.56 14.02 -32.25
CA HIS A 76 4.81 13.26 -33.47
C HIS A 76 4.81 11.79 -33.12
N TRP A 77 3.90 11.01 -33.71
CA TRP A 77 3.90 9.57 -33.49
C TRP A 77 5.16 8.93 -34.07
N ARG A 78 6.01 8.35 -33.22
CA ARG A 78 7.26 7.68 -33.61
C ARG A 78 7.19 6.15 -33.47
N GLY A 79 6.11 5.62 -32.92
CA GLY A 79 5.93 4.19 -32.67
C GLY A 79 7.05 3.64 -31.78
N PHE A 80 7.64 2.51 -32.18
CA PHE A 80 8.66 1.82 -31.39
C PHE A 80 10.07 2.44 -31.46
N LYS A 81 10.29 3.48 -32.29
CA LYS A 81 11.63 4.09 -32.45
C LYS A 81 12.18 4.68 -31.14
N ASN A 82 11.30 5.23 -30.30
CA ASN A 82 11.68 5.72 -28.97
C ASN A 82 12.33 4.61 -28.13
N TYR A 83 11.80 3.39 -28.16
CA TYR A 83 12.34 2.27 -27.39
C TYR A 83 13.66 1.75 -27.99
N THR A 84 13.77 1.67 -29.32
CA THR A 84 15.02 1.23 -29.97
C THR A 84 16.16 2.21 -29.68
N ASP A 85 15.89 3.51 -29.67
CA ASP A 85 16.89 4.54 -29.36
C ASP A 85 17.39 4.41 -27.91
N LEU A 86 16.49 4.12 -26.97
CA LEU A 86 16.80 3.92 -25.54
C LEU A 86 17.56 2.61 -25.26
N LEU A 87 17.30 1.55 -26.04
CA LEU A 87 17.89 0.22 -25.82
C LEU A 87 19.25 0.01 -26.50
N GLY A 88 19.74 0.99 -27.27
CA GLY A 88 21.09 0.93 -27.87
C GLY A 88 21.17 1.39 -29.33
N GLY A 89 20.06 1.76 -29.95
CA GLY A 89 20.04 2.33 -31.30
C GLY A 89 20.68 3.73 -31.38
N SER A 90 20.69 4.46 -30.25
CA SER A 90 21.37 5.75 -30.16
C SER A 90 22.66 5.65 -29.32
N PRO A 91 23.83 6.11 -29.85
CA PRO A 91 25.08 6.20 -29.10
C PRO A 91 24.98 7.10 -27.86
N THR A 92 24.03 8.03 -27.84
CA THR A 92 23.85 9.00 -26.76
C THR A 92 22.91 8.46 -25.68
N TYR A 93 21.72 7.96 -26.06
CA TYR A 93 20.69 7.60 -25.09
C TYR A 93 20.88 6.21 -24.48
N GLY A 94 21.37 5.24 -25.25
CA GLY A 94 21.58 3.87 -24.76
C GLY A 94 22.45 3.77 -23.50
N PRO A 95 23.67 4.37 -23.49
CA PRO A 95 24.53 4.33 -22.30
C PRO A 95 23.94 5.05 -21.09
N LEU A 96 23.24 6.17 -21.31
CA LEU A 96 22.60 6.95 -20.24
C LEU A 96 21.48 6.16 -19.57
N VAL A 97 20.60 5.54 -20.36
CA VAL A 97 19.49 4.71 -19.86
C VAL A 97 20.04 3.51 -19.09
N LYS A 98 21.05 2.82 -19.64
CA LYS A 98 21.69 1.70 -18.96
C LYS A 98 22.27 2.12 -17.60
N LYS A 99 22.99 3.25 -17.55
CA LYS A 99 23.55 3.79 -16.31
C LYS A 99 22.46 4.19 -15.30
N ALA A 100 21.41 4.86 -15.77
CA ALA A 100 20.29 5.26 -14.92
C ALA A 100 19.54 4.03 -14.36
N ALA A 101 19.32 3.00 -15.19
CA ALA A 101 18.69 1.75 -14.79
C ALA A 101 19.53 0.99 -13.76
N THR A 102 20.86 0.89 -13.97
CA THR A 102 21.75 0.25 -12.98
C THR A 102 21.78 1.03 -11.68
N ASN A 103 21.86 2.36 -11.71
CA ASN A 103 21.83 3.18 -10.50
C ASN A 103 20.50 3.01 -9.76
N THR A 104 19.39 3.02 -10.48
CA THR A 104 18.06 2.80 -9.90
C THR A 104 17.97 1.43 -9.26
N LEU A 105 18.48 0.38 -9.92
CA LEU A 105 18.49 -0.97 -9.38
C LEU A 105 19.32 -1.06 -8.08
N TRP A 106 20.49 -0.43 -8.07
CA TRP A 106 21.33 -0.34 -6.86
C TRP A 106 20.62 0.36 -5.72
N VAL A 107 19.89 1.45 -5.98
CA VAL A 107 19.15 2.19 -4.96
C VAL A 107 17.93 1.40 -4.48
N VAL A 108 17.14 0.82 -5.39
CA VAL A 108 15.92 0.06 -5.08
C VAL A 108 16.22 -1.19 -4.26
N ILE A 109 17.37 -1.83 -4.46
CA ILE A 109 17.79 -2.98 -3.66
C ILE A 109 18.54 -2.51 -2.41
N GLY A 110 19.51 -1.60 -2.58
CA GLY A 110 20.42 -1.19 -1.52
C GLY A 110 19.72 -0.45 -0.38
N VAL A 111 18.79 0.46 -0.68
CA VAL A 111 18.10 1.24 0.35
C VAL A 111 17.24 0.35 1.24
N PRO A 112 16.28 -0.47 0.74
CA PRO A 112 15.47 -1.31 1.61
C PRO A 112 16.29 -2.35 2.38
N VAL A 113 17.30 -2.96 1.75
CA VAL A 113 18.18 -3.93 2.42
C VAL A 113 18.91 -3.25 3.58
N LEU A 114 19.54 -2.09 3.34
CA LEU A 114 20.22 -1.35 4.39
C LEU A 114 19.25 -0.88 5.48
N THR A 115 18.05 -0.42 5.10
CA THR A 115 17.00 -0.04 6.05
C THR A 115 16.63 -1.22 6.94
N VAL A 116 16.36 -2.41 6.39
CA VAL A 116 16.03 -3.59 7.20
C VAL A 116 17.20 -4.01 8.08
N LEU A 117 18.42 -4.02 7.55
CA LEU A 117 19.62 -4.41 8.30
C LEU A 117 19.90 -3.49 9.49
N ILE A 118 19.61 -2.19 9.38
CA ILE A 118 19.82 -1.23 10.47
C ILE A 118 18.60 -1.14 11.39
N ALA A 119 17.39 -1.03 10.81
CA ALA A 119 16.17 -0.82 11.56
C ALA A 119 15.77 -2.05 12.37
N PHE A 120 16.06 -3.27 11.90
CA PHE A 120 15.67 -4.49 12.61
C PHE A 120 16.42 -4.68 13.94
N PRO A 121 17.76 -4.59 14.01
CA PRO A 121 18.48 -4.58 15.29
C PRO A 121 18.06 -3.42 16.18
N LEU A 122 17.90 -2.22 15.61
CA LEU A 122 17.48 -1.04 16.37
C LEU A 122 16.08 -1.24 16.97
N ALA A 123 15.16 -1.88 16.25
CA ALA A 123 13.84 -2.22 16.74
C ALA A 123 13.88 -3.21 17.90
N ILE A 124 14.75 -4.23 17.84
CA ILE A 124 14.95 -5.20 18.95
C ILE A 124 15.44 -4.46 20.21
N VAL A 125 16.45 -3.61 20.06
CA VAL A 125 16.98 -2.80 21.17
C VAL A 125 15.88 -1.92 21.74
N LEU A 126 15.21 -1.12 20.89
CA LEU A 126 14.18 -0.19 21.32
C LEU A 126 12.97 -0.89 21.98
N ASN A 127 12.63 -2.10 21.54
CA ASN A 127 11.55 -2.89 22.14
C ASN A 127 11.93 -3.45 23.52
N SER A 128 13.21 -3.72 23.76
CA SER A 128 13.72 -4.20 25.06
C SER A 128 13.82 -3.10 26.13
N VAL A 129 13.88 -1.82 25.73
CA VAL A 129 14.07 -0.71 26.66
C VAL A 129 12.78 -0.44 27.45
N LYS A 130 12.82 -0.64 28.77
CA LYS A 130 11.69 -0.38 29.67
C LYS A 130 11.65 1.04 30.24
N ARG A 131 12.80 1.72 30.32
CA ARG A 131 12.93 3.08 30.90
C ARG A 131 13.17 4.09 29.78
N PHE A 132 12.41 5.19 29.75
CA PHE A 132 12.45 6.22 28.69
C PHE A 132 11.99 5.80 27.28
N GLN A 133 11.23 4.70 27.16
CA GLN A 133 10.70 4.21 25.88
C GLN A 133 9.97 5.29 25.05
N GLY A 134 9.24 6.20 25.70
CA GLY A 134 8.51 7.28 25.04
C GLY A 134 9.46 8.30 24.38
N ILE A 135 10.51 8.71 25.10
CA ILE A 135 11.49 9.69 24.59
C ILE A 135 12.28 9.08 23.42
N LEU A 136 12.75 7.84 23.57
CA LEU A 136 13.52 7.17 22.53
C LEU A 136 12.70 6.95 21.25
N ARG A 137 11.42 6.55 21.38
CA ARG A 137 10.51 6.47 20.22
C ARG A 137 10.33 7.84 19.58
N SER A 138 10.05 8.88 20.36
CA SER A 138 9.86 10.23 19.81
C SER A 138 11.07 10.71 19.01
N VAL A 139 12.28 10.63 19.57
CA VAL A 139 13.53 11.07 18.89
C VAL A 139 13.74 10.29 17.58
N TYR A 140 13.48 8.98 17.58
CA TYR A 140 13.56 8.17 16.37
C TYR A 140 12.56 8.59 15.27
N PHE A 141 11.36 9.04 15.67
CA PHE A 141 10.32 9.48 14.73
C PHE A 141 10.45 10.94 14.27
N VAL A 142 11.18 11.80 15.00
CA VAL A 142 11.43 13.19 14.59
C VAL A 142 11.86 13.33 13.12
N PRO A 143 12.88 12.61 12.61
CA PRO A 143 13.29 12.78 11.22
C PRO A 143 12.24 12.33 10.20
N TYR A 144 11.33 11.43 10.55
CA TYR A 144 10.27 10.95 9.65
C TYR A 144 9.16 11.98 9.43
N VAL A 145 8.95 12.90 10.39
CA VAL A 145 7.98 13.99 10.25
C VAL A 145 8.58 15.23 9.58
N THR A 146 9.90 15.28 9.43
CA THR A 146 10.61 16.36 8.74
C THR A 146 10.34 16.30 7.23
N THR A 147 10.15 17.46 6.60
CA THR A 147 9.92 17.53 5.15
C THR A 147 11.16 17.04 4.37
N GLY A 148 10.94 16.36 3.25
CA GLY A 148 12.03 15.85 2.40
C GLY A 148 12.99 16.95 1.91
N ILE A 149 12.47 18.17 1.70
CA ILE A 149 13.27 19.33 1.29
C ILE A 149 14.27 19.73 2.39
N ALA A 150 13.85 19.74 3.66
CA ALA A 150 14.74 20.07 4.77
C ALA A 150 15.86 19.03 4.92
N VAL A 151 15.55 17.75 4.75
CA VAL A 151 16.54 16.66 4.76
C VAL A 151 17.54 16.81 3.61
N TYR A 152 17.07 17.19 2.42
CA TYR A 152 17.94 17.47 1.26
C TYR A 152 18.96 18.58 1.54
N PHE A 153 18.52 19.71 2.11
CA PHE A 153 19.41 20.82 2.44
C PHE A 153 20.39 20.46 3.56
N ALA A 154 19.94 19.71 4.57
CA ALA A 154 20.81 19.23 5.64
C ALA A 154 21.95 18.36 5.09
N TRP A 155 21.65 17.40 4.22
CA TRP A 155 22.68 16.58 3.57
C TRP A 155 23.59 17.37 2.64
N ASN A 156 23.06 18.33 1.88
CA ASN A 156 23.89 19.20 1.04
C ASN A 156 24.91 19.97 1.89
N TYR A 157 24.46 20.63 2.94
CA TYR A 157 25.33 21.40 3.83
C TYR A 157 26.42 20.53 4.50
N ILE A 158 26.09 19.28 4.83
CA ILE A 158 27.04 18.33 5.42
C ILE A 158 28.12 17.89 4.40
N LEU A 159 27.73 17.72 3.12
CA LEU A 159 28.58 17.15 2.08
C LEU A 159 29.29 18.19 1.20
N GLU A 160 28.91 19.46 1.29
CA GLU A 160 29.51 20.55 0.51
C GLU A 160 30.99 20.78 0.89
N PRO A 161 31.87 21.13 -0.06
CA PRO A 161 33.25 21.54 0.25
C PRO A 161 33.26 22.81 1.11
N GLY A 162 33.86 22.75 2.31
CA GLY A 162 33.76 23.82 3.34
C GLY A 162 32.53 23.70 4.26
N GLY A 163 31.74 22.62 4.10
CA GLY A 163 30.62 22.27 4.95
C GLY A 163 31.05 21.66 6.29
N ALA A 164 30.07 21.21 7.08
CA ALA A 164 30.32 20.78 8.47
C ALA A 164 31.33 19.63 8.64
N ILE A 165 31.51 18.77 7.63
CA ILE A 165 32.43 17.63 7.67
C ILE A 165 33.73 17.89 6.89
N ASN A 166 33.69 18.68 5.82
CA ASN A 166 34.84 18.96 4.94
C ASN A 166 35.40 20.37 5.20
N LEU A 167 35.86 20.63 6.43
CA LEU A 167 36.52 21.87 6.86
C LEU A 167 37.88 22.10 6.16
#